data_AF-A0A7X3PLK6-F1
#
_entry.id   AF-A0A7X3PLK6-F1
#
_cell.length_a   1.000
_cell.length_b   1.000
_cell.length_c   1.000
_cell.angle_alpha   90.00
_cell.angle_beta   90.00
_cell.angle_gamma   90.00
#
_symmetry.space_group_name_H-M   'P 1'
#
loop_
_entity.id
_entity.type
_entity.pdbx_description
1 polymer ?
#
loop_
_entity_poly.entity_id
_entity_poly.type
_entity_poly.pdbx_seq_one_letter_code
_entity_poly.pdbx_strand_id
1 'polypeptide(L)'
;MQWVTRLRRTLPAGLAISAALACGCVGPAAPGAPGMLLVPGGEFTMGANDGLPYEGPAHTVALDDFLLDRHEVTNAQYAEFADATGHVTESERLGWSGVFDPRRGGWTRGDGADWRHPSGPGSSHRDMDDYPVVHVSWFDAAAYCEWRGARLPTEAEFEYAARGG
;
A
#
# COMPACT_ATOMS: atom_id res chain seq x y z
N MET A 1 -48.08 12.82 -19.81
CA MET A 1 -47.11 13.92 -19.63
C MET A 1 -47.28 14.50 -18.24
N GLN A 2 -46.66 13.91 -17.22
CA GLN A 2 -46.51 14.50 -15.89
C GLN A 2 -45.16 14.07 -15.31
N TRP A 3 -44.56 15.00 -14.59
CA TRP A 3 -43.13 15.17 -14.39
C TRP A 3 -42.59 14.29 -13.25
N VAL A 4 -41.49 13.59 -13.48
CA VAL A 4 -40.77 12.84 -12.44
C VAL A 4 -39.78 13.78 -11.74
N THR A 5 -40.00 13.99 -10.45
CA THR A 5 -39.15 14.76 -9.54
C THR A 5 -37.85 14.00 -9.24
N ARG A 6 -36.70 14.61 -9.55
CA ARG A 6 -35.37 14.10 -9.16
C ARG A 6 -35.19 14.19 -7.64
N LEU A 7 -35.04 13.06 -6.96
CA LEU A 7 -34.36 13.01 -5.66
C LEU A 7 -32.85 12.94 -5.89
N ARG A 8 -32.12 14.03 -5.64
CA ARG A 8 -30.68 13.98 -5.42
C ARG A 8 -30.45 13.54 -3.98
N ARG A 9 -30.05 12.30 -3.76
CA ARG A 9 -29.45 11.85 -2.49
C ARG A 9 -27.97 12.21 -2.53
N THR A 10 -27.57 13.17 -1.71
CA THR A 10 -26.17 13.43 -1.38
C THR A 10 -25.69 12.34 -0.44
N LEU A 11 -24.70 11.55 -0.86
CA LEU A 11 -23.94 10.67 0.02
C LEU A 11 -22.85 11.49 0.70
N PRO A 12 -22.62 11.34 2.03
CA PRO A 12 -21.47 11.94 2.67
C PRO A 12 -20.21 11.18 2.25
N ALA A 13 -19.16 11.92 1.87
CA ALA A 13 -17.84 11.37 1.59
C ALA A 13 -17.30 10.73 2.86
N GLY A 14 -17.18 9.39 2.84
CA GLY A 14 -16.55 8.61 3.89
C GLY A 14 -15.04 8.78 3.88
N LEU A 15 -14.45 8.78 5.09
CA LEU A 15 -13.02 8.84 5.37
C LEU A 15 -12.20 7.91 4.48
N ALA A 16 -11.19 8.45 3.81
CA ALA A 16 -10.04 7.68 3.37
C ALA A 16 -9.04 7.64 4.54
N ILE A 17 -8.95 6.49 5.21
CA ILE A 17 -7.84 6.17 6.11
C ILE A 17 -6.71 5.69 5.20
N SER A 18 -5.69 6.52 4.98
CA SER A 18 -4.43 6.05 4.40
C SER A 18 -3.69 5.24 5.46
N ALA A 19 -3.90 3.93 5.45
CA ALA A 19 -2.94 3.00 6.00
C ALA A 19 -1.75 2.96 5.03
N ALA A 20 -0.55 3.28 5.52
CA ALA A 20 0.67 2.99 4.80
C ALA A 20 0.81 1.47 4.71
N LEU A 21 0.34 0.88 3.61
CA LEU A 21 0.64 -0.49 3.26
C LEU A 21 2.12 -0.54 2.88
N ALA A 22 2.91 -1.20 3.71
CA ALA A 22 4.18 -1.78 3.29
C ALA A 22 3.85 -2.74 2.12
N CYS A 23 4.09 -2.27 0.89
CA CYS A 23 3.88 -3.05 -0.32
C CYS A 23 5.00 -4.09 -0.41
N GLY A 24 4.88 -5.21 0.30
CA GLY A 24 5.73 -6.37 0.08
C GLY A 24 5.06 -7.24 -0.95
N CYS A 25 5.56 -7.28 -2.19
CA CYS A 25 4.87 -8.04 -3.22
C CYS A 25 5.19 -9.54 -3.13
N VAL A 26 4.21 -10.37 -3.48
CA VAL A 26 4.26 -11.83 -3.49
C VAL A 26 4.34 -12.32 -4.92
N GLY A 27 5.34 -13.13 -5.25
CA GLY A 27 5.48 -13.77 -6.57
C GLY A 27 5.07 -15.25 -6.55
N PRO A 28 4.82 -15.89 -7.71
CA PRO A 28 4.77 -17.35 -7.78
C PRO A 28 6.09 -17.94 -7.26
N ALA A 29 6.04 -19.14 -6.68
CA ALA A 29 7.15 -19.86 -6.05
C ALA A 29 8.27 -20.28 -7.02
N ALA A 30 8.83 -19.35 -7.79
CA ALA A 30 10.06 -19.53 -8.54
C ALA A 30 11.21 -18.98 -7.68
N PRO A 31 12.06 -19.84 -7.08
CA PRO A 31 13.19 -19.39 -6.28
C PRO A 31 14.13 -18.53 -7.14
N GLY A 32 14.33 -17.26 -6.75
CA GLY A 32 15.33 -16.39 -7.39
C GLY A 32 14.93 -14.96 -7.74
N ALA A 33 13.72 -14.48 -7.41
CA ALA A 33 13.39 -13.06 -7.55
C ALA A 33 14.30 -12.22 -6.61
N PRO A 34 15.13 -11.29 -7.13
CA PRO A 34 16.03 -10.50 -6.30
C PRO A 34 15.27 -9.75 -5.20
N GLY A 35 15.69 -9.89 -3.94
CA GLY A 35 15.11 -9.17 -2.81
C GLY A 35 13.92 -9.86 -2.09
N MET A 36 13.38 -10.95 -2.65
CA MET A 36 12.32 -11.75 -2.01
C MET A 36 12.88 -12.90 -1.18
N LEU A 37 12.12 -13.31 -0.17
CA LEU A 37 12.37 -14.48 0.66
C LEU A 37 11.25 -15.50 0.50
N LEU A 38 11.61 -16.78 0.46
CA LEU A 38 10.67 -17.87 0.63
C LEU A 38 10.18 -17.88 2.08
N VAL A 39 8.89 -17.73 2.25
CA VAL A 39 8.16 -17.97 3.50
C VAL A 39 7.56 -19.37 3.38
N PRO A 40 8.07 -20.38 4.12
CA PRO A 40 7.47 -21.71 4.14
C PRO A 40 6.03 -21.62 4.65
N GLY A 41 5.12 -22.30 3.98
CA GLY A 41 3.72 -22.38 4.37
C GLY A 41 3.52 -23.13 5.69
N GLY A 42 2.41 -22.86 6.34
CA GLY A 42 2.08 -23.41 7.65
C GLY A 42 0.70 -23.01 8.13
N GLU A 43 0.32 -23.52 9.29
CA GLU A 43 -0.87 -23.09 10.01
C GLU A 43 -0.47 -22.08 11.10
N PHE A 44 -1.26 -21.02 11.24
CA PHE A 44 -1.08 -20.06 12.34
C PHE A 44 -2.42 -19.52 12.83
N THR A 45 -2.37 -18.89 14.00
CA THR A 45 -3.49 -18.12 14.54
C THR A 45 -3.41 -16.69 14.03
N MET A 46 -4.31 -16.32 13.13
CA MET A 46 -4.49 -14.97 12.63
C MET A 46 -5.44 -14.17 13.53
N GLY A 47 -5.14 -12.88 13.75
CA GLY A 47 -5.94 -12.00 14.59
C GLY A 47 -5.71 -12.17 16.09
N ALA A 48 -6.50 -11.46 16.90
CA ALA A 48 -6.41 -11.45 18.35
C ALA A 48 -7.81 -11.35 19.01
N ASN A 49 -7.98 -12.00 20.16
CA ASN A 49 -9.23 -11.94 20.93
C ASN A 49 -9.23 -10.84 22.02
N ASP A 50 -8.04 -10.37 22.39
CA ASP A 50 -7.78 -9.33 23.38
C ASP A 50 -7.25 -8.02 22.74
N GLY A 51 -7.32 -7.94 21.40
CA GLY A 51 -6.91 -6.79 20.61
C GLY A 51 -7.98 -5.71 20.43
N LEU A 52 -7.76 -4.85 19.44
CA LEU A 52 -8.79 -3.87 19.03
C LEU A 52 -10.05 -4.58 18.50
N PRO A 53 -11.23 -3.92 18.49
CA PRO A 53 -12.48 -4.55 18.08
C PRO A 53 -12.50 -5.16 16.68
N TYR A 54 -11.58 -4.75 15.80
CA TYR A 54 -11.49 -5.19 14.41
C TYR A 54 -10.36 -6.20 14.16
N GLU A 55 -9.64 -6.63 15.21
CA GLU A 55 -8.53 -7.59 15.12
C GLU A 55 -8.98 -9.04 15.38
N GLY A 56 -10.21 -9.23 15.85
CA GLY A 56 -10.76 -10.54 16.20
C GLY A 56 -11.87 -11.03 15.26
N PRO A 57 -12.31 -12.29 15.42
CA PRO A 57 -11.78 -13.27 16.37
C PRO A 57 -10.45 -13.87 15.90
N ALA A 58 -9.62 -14.29 16.86
CA ALA A 58 -8.46 -15.13 16.54
C ALA A 58 -8.94 -16.46 15.94
N HIS A 59 -8.40 -16.84 14.79
CA HIS A 59 -8.80 -18.04 14.06
C HIS A 59 -7.62 -18.67 13.32
N THR A 60 -7.70 -19.98 13.07
CA THR A 60 -6.64 -20.72 12.36
C THR A 60 -6.73 -20.49 10.86
N VAL A 61 -5.60 -20.17 10.24
CA VAL A 61 -5.43 -20.05 8.79
C VAL A 61 -4.26 -20.92 8.35
N ALA A 62 -4.43 -21.63 7.24
CA ALA A 62 -3.38 -22.41 6.59
C ALA A 62 -2.94 -21.70 5.30
N LEU A 63 -1.62 -21.57 5.09
CA LEU A 63 -1.03 -20.97 3.91
C LEU A 63 -0.09 -21.96 3.21
N ASP A 64 -0.07 -21.92 1.89
CA ASP A 64 0.96 -22.54 1.08
C ASP A 64 2.27 -21.71 1.13
N ASP A 65 3.37 -22.29 0.65
CA ASP A 65 4.63 -21.56 0.44
C ASP A 65 4.42 -20.33 -0.46
N PHE A 66 5.00 -19.19 -0.08
CA PHE A 66 4.97 -17.98 -0.90
C PHE A 66 6.29 -17.20 -0.81
N LEU A 67 6.51 -16.31 -1.78
CA LEU A 67 7.62 -15.37 -1.74
C LEU A 67 7.12 -14.03 -1.17
N LEU A 68 7.91 -13.35 -0.35
CA LEU A 68 7.61 -11.99 0.10
C LEU A 68 8.88 -11.13 0.04
N ASP A 69 8.75 -9.87 -0.39
CA ASP A 69 9.86 -8.93 -0.30
C ASP A 69 10.37 -8.81 1.14
N ARG A 70 11.70 -8.79 1.30
CA ARG A 70 12.34 -8.59 2.62
C ARG A 70 12.11 -7.18 3.18
N HIS A 71 11.94 -6.21 2.30
CA HIS A 71 11.83 -4.78 2.63
C HIS A 71 10.63 -4.18 1.89
N GLU A 72 10.14 -3.04 2.38
CA GLU A 72 9.21 -2.23 1.62
C GLU A 72 9.82 -1.80 0.28
N VAL A 73 8.97 -1.55 -0.72
CA VAL A 73 9.40 -1.02 -2.02
C VAL A 73 10.04 0.35 -1.81
N THR A 74 11.26 0.50 -2.30
CA THR A 74 12.03 1.73 -2.13
C THR A 74 11.70 2.78 -3.20
N ASN A 75 12.05 4.04 -2.94
CA ASN A 75 11.94 5.12 -3.91
C ASN A 75 12.68 4.79 -5.22
N ALA A 76 13.88 4.21 -5.13
CA ALA A 76 14.64 3.81 -6.32
C ALA A 76 13.92 2.73 -7.15
N GLN A 77 13.42 1.68 -6.49
CA GLN A 77 12.69 0.61 -7.18
C GLN A 77 11.41 1.12 -7.83
N TYR A 78 10.66 1.98 -7.14
CA TYR A 78 9.45 2.57 -7.70
C TYR A 78 9.76 3.55 -8.84
N ALA A 79 10.88 4.27 -8.78
CA ALA A 79 11.34 5.12 -9.88
C ALA A 79 11.66 4.32 -11.14
N GLU A 80 12.31 3.14 -11.02
CA GLU A 80 12.54 2.25 -12.16
C GLU A 80 11.22 1.85 -12.84
N PHE A 81 10.21 1.48 -12.06
CA PHE A 81 8.87 1.19 -12.56
C PHE A 81 8.23 2.39 -13.26
N ALA A 82 8.22 3.55 -12.61
CA ALA A 82 7.60 4.75 -13.14
C ALA A 82 8.26 5.20 -14.45
N ASP A 83 9.59 5.15 -14.51
CA ASP A 83 10.36 5.53 -15.69
C ASP A 83 10.19 4.52 -16.84
N ALA A 84 10.09 3.21 -16.53
CA ALA A 84 9.89 2.16 -17.53
C ALA A 84 8.47 2.15 -18.13
N THR A 85 7.46 2.55 -17.36
CA THR A 85 6.05 2.41 -17.74
C THR A 85 5.36 3.75 -18.07
N GLY A 86 5.94 4.88 -17.64
CA GLY A 86 5.26 6.17 -17.65
C GLY A 86 4.07 6.22 -16.69
N HIS A 87 4.07 5.41 -15.62
CA HIS A 87 2.99 5.36 -14.64
C HIS A 87 2.81 6.72 -13.96
N VAL A 88 1.55 7.14 -13.84
CA VAL A 88 1.14 8.36 -13.13
C VAL A 88 0.24 7.95 -11.99
N THR A 89 0.68 8.24 -10.75
CA THR A 89 0.01 7.81 -9.52
C THR A 89 -1.34 8.49 -9.33
N GLU A 90 -2.16 7.95 -8.44
CA GLU A 90 -3.41 8.63 -8.07
C GLU A 90 -3.16 9.99 -7.40
N SER A 91 -2.10 10.13 -6.59
CA SER A 91 -1.72 11.41 -5.97
C SER A 91 -1.36 12.46 -7.02
N GLU A 92 -0.62 12.10 -8.07
CA GLU A 92 -0.31 12.98 -9.20
C GLU A 92 -1.58 13.39 -9.98
N ARG A 93 -2.49 12.43 -10.25
CA ARG A 93 -3.76 12.72 -10.96
C ARG A 93 -4.72 13.59 -10.17
N LEU A 94 -4.79 13.36 -8.86
CA LEU A 94 -5.62 14.15 -7.95
C LEU A 94 -5.01 15.53 -7.67
N GLY A 95 -3.70 15.66 -7.82
CA GLY A 95 -2.95 16.89 -7.54
C GLY A 95 -2.79 17.17 -6.06
N TRP A 96 -2.97 16.17 -5.18
CA TRP A 96 -2.75 16.28 -3.75
C TRP A 96 -2.59 14.90 -3.10
N SER A 97 -1.95 14.88 -1.93
CA SER A 97 -1.97 13.76 -1.00
C SER A 97 -2.03 14.25 0.45
N GLY A 98 -2.37 13.37 1.39
CA GLY A 98 -2.22 13.65 2.82
C GLY A 98 -0.75 13.80 3.20
N VAL A 99 -0.42 14.87 3.94
CA VAL A 99 0.90 15.12 4.54
C VAL A 99 0.71 15.35 6.04
N PHE A 100 1.51 14.69 6.87
CA PHE A 100 1.43 14.83 8.32
C PHE A 100 2.05 16.16 8.79
N ASP A 101 1.28 16.96 9.52
CA ASP A 101 1.77 18.18 10.18
C ASP A 101 2.02 17.90 11.67
N PRO A 102 3.30 17.75 12.10
CA PRO A 102 3.62 17.45 13.49
C PRO A 102 3.26 18.59 14.45
N ARG A 103 3.10 19.83 13.97
CA ARG A 103 2.69 20.98 14.80
C ARG A 103 1.21 20.92 15.14
N ARG A 104 0.42 20.29 14.26
CA ARG A 104 -1.02 20.06 14.45
C ARG A 104 -1.34 18.67 15.01
N GLY A 105 -0.36 17.76 15.00
CA GLY A 105 -0.55 16.36 15.40
C GLY A 105 -1.56 15.64 14.50
N GLY A 106 -1.61 15.98 13.22
CA GLY A 106 -2.63 15.47 12.32
C GLY A 106 -2.30 15.60 10.85
N TRP A 107 -3.07 14.86 10.05
CA TRP A 107 -2.98 14.86 8.60
C TRP A 107 -3.61 16.13 8.01
N THR A 108 -2.91 16.71 7.04
CA THR A 108 -3.35 17.89 6.29
C THR A 108 -3.34 17.58 4.81
N ARG A 109 -4.13 18.33 4.04
CA ARG A 109 -4.08 18.27 2.58
C ARG A 109 -2.79 18.94 2.08
N GLY A 110 -1.90 18.16 1.47
CA GLY A 110 -0.73 18.66 0.76
C GLY A 110 -1.01 18.76 -0.73
N ASP A 111 -1.37 19.95 -1.21
CA ASP A 111 -1.54 20.19 -2.65
C ASP A 111 -0.19 20.01 -3.36
N GLY A 112 -0.19 19.25 -4.45
CA GLY A 112 1.01 18.84 -5.20
C GLY A 112 1.94 17.89 -4.45
N ALA A 113 1.48 17.27 -3.36
CA ALA A 113 2.23 16.18 -2.71
C ALA A 113 1.98 14.86 -3.45
N ASP A 114 3.06 14.21 -3.84
CA ASP A 114 3.11 12.93 -4.51
C ASP A 114 4.37 12.14 -4.10
N TRP A 115 4.61 11.00 -4.71
CA TRP A 115 5.73 10.13 -4.35
C TRP A 115 7.10 10.73 -4.67
N ARG A 116 7.20 11.63 -5.66
CA ARG A 116 8.43 12.38 -5.98
C ARG A 116 8.60 13.62 -5.09
N HIS A 117 7.48 14.17 -4.62
CA HIS A 117 7.37 15.39 -3.84
C HIS A 117 6.59 15.15 -2.52
N PRO A 118 7.13 14.37 -1.55
CA PRO A 118 6.35 13.85 -0.42
C PRO A 118 5.88 14.90 0.59
N SER A 119 6.46 16.09 0.58
CA SER A 119 5.98 17.22 1.40
C SER A 119 5.38 18.34 0.55
N GLY A 120 5.03 18.05 -0.71
CA GLY A 120 4.50 19.01 -1.68
C GLY A 120 5.58 19.65 -2.58
N PRO A 121 5.18 20.62 -3.41
CA PRO A 121 6.05 21.22 -4.43
C PRO A 121 7.36 21.74 -3.85
N GLY A 122 8.47 21.39 -4.49
CA GLY A 122 9.83 21.78 -4.07
C GLY A 122 10.47 20.85 -3.03
N SER A 123 9.73 19.88 -2.49
CA SER A 123 10.34 18.74 -1.78
C SER A 123 10.86 17.70 -2.78
N SER A 124 11.73 16.80 -2.34
CA SER A 124 12.22 15.69 -3.17
C SER A 124 12.69 14.55 -2.28
N HIS A 125 12.72 13.32 -2.81
CA HIS A 125 13.37 12.17 -2.17
C HIS A 125 14.90 12.13 -2.36
N ARG A 126 15.57 13.27 -2.64
CA ARG A 126 17.03 13.28 -2.78
C ARG A 126 17.67 12.73 -1.51
N ASP A 127 18.63 11.81 -1.68
CA ASP A 127 19.30 11.09 -0.60
C ASP A 127 18.38 10.14 0.20
N MET A 128 17.22 9.78 -0.37
CA MET A 128 16.24 8.86 0.24
C MET A 128 15.89 7.67 -0.67
N ASP A 129 16.82 7.27 -1.54
CA ASP A 129 16.58 6.23 -2.55
C ASP A 129 16.23 4.86 -1.95
N ASP A 130 16.79 4.53 -0.78
CA ASP A 130 16.54 3.29 -0.03
C ASP A 130 15.35 3.39 0.96
N TYR A 131 14.69 4.55 1.02
CA TYR A 131 13.51 4.72 1.88
C TYR A 131 12.26 4.17 1.19
N PRO A 132 11.25 3.72 1.96
CA PRO A 132 9.99 3.27 1.39
C PRO A 132 9.34 4.37 0.55
N VAL A 133 8.84 4.00 -0.63
CA VAL A 133 8.01 4.90 -1.43
C VAL A 133 6.70 5.20 -0.70
N VAL A 134 6.28 6.46 -0.73
CA VAL A 134 5.05 6.95 -0.09
C VAL A 134 4.16 7.65 -1.10
N HIS A 135 2.93 8.02 -0.70
CA HIS A 135 1.93 8.65 -1.58
C HIS A 135 1.53 7.80 -2.79
N VAL A 136 1.72 6.49 -2.70
CA VAL A 136 1.21 5.48 -3.62
C VAL A 136 -0.08 4.92 -3.06
N SER A 137 -1.11 4.81 -3.90
CA SER A 137 -2.37 4.18 -3.51
C SER A 137 -2.30 2.66 -3.60
N TRP A 138 -3.39 1.99 -3.22
CA TRP A 138 -3.52 0.55 -3.45
C TRP A 138 -3.41 0.19 -4.94
N PHE A 139 -3.98 1.02 -5.84
CA PHE A 139 -3.92 0.78 -7.28
C PHE A 139 -2.51 0.98 -7.84
N ASP A 140 -1.79 1.98 -7.34
CA ASP A 140 -0.40 2.23 -7.69
C ASP A 140 0.51 1.07 -7.25
N ALA A 141 0.33 0.60 -6.02
CA ALA A 141 1.03 -0.54 -5.46
C ALA A 141 0.76 -1.83 -6.26
N ALA A 142 -0.51 -2.08 -6.61
CA ALA A 142 -0.89 -3.24 -7.42
C ALA A 142 -0.26 -3.19 -8.83
N ALA A 143 -0.27 -2.03 -9.50
CA ALA A 143 0.35 -1.85 -10.80
C ALA A 143 1.86 -2.10 -10.77
N TYR A 144 2.55 -1.60 -9.74
CA TYR A 144 3.97 -1.88 -9.51
C TYR A 144 4.24 -3.38 -9.32
N CYS A 145 3.43 -4.06 -8.49
CA CYS A 145 3.54 -5.51 -8.29
C CYS A 145 3.35 -6.28 -9.59
N GLU A 146 2.35 -5.94 -10.39
CA GLU A 146 2.07 -6.59 -11.66
C GLU A 146 3.24 -6.41 -12.65
N TRP A 147 3.78 -5.19 -12.75
CA TRP A 147 4.92 -4.89 -13.62
C TRP A 147 6.15 -5.75 -13.31
N ARG A 148 6.43 -6.01 -12.03
CA ARG A 148 7.54 -6.88 -11.59
C ARG A 148 7.21 -8.38 -11.59
N GLY A 149 6.04 -8.78 -12.10
CA GLY A 149 5.62 -10.18 -12.16
C GLY A 149 5.21 -10.77 -10.80
N ALA A 150 4.74 -9.92 -9.89
CA ALA A 150 4.28 -10.25 -8.54
C ALA A 150 2.83 -9.76 -8.31
N ARG A 151 2.36 -9.83 -7.07
CA ARG A 151 1.05 -9.33 -6.59
C ARG A 151 1.19 -8.73 -5.20
N LEU A 152 0.15 -8.07 -4.70
CA LEU A 152 0.09 -7.71 -3.29
C LEU A 152 -0.06 -8.98 -2.41
N PRO A 153 0.42 -8.95 -1.15
CA PRO A 153 0.17 -10.02 -0.21
C PRO A 153 -1.31 -9.98 0.20
N THR A 154 -1.87 -11.14 0.51
CA THR A 154 -3.12 -11.19 1.29
C THR A 154 -2.84 -10.72 2.71
N GLU A 155 -3.89 -10.32 3.44
CA GLU A 155 -3.77 -9.97 4.85
C GLU A 155 -3.18 -11.11 5.68
N ALA A 156 -3.62 -12.35 5.40
CA ALA A 156 -3.11 -13.55 6.07
C ALA A 156 -1.63 -13.80 5.80
N GLU A 157 -1.18 -13.69 4.55
CA GLU A 157 0.25 -13.82 4.21
C GLU A 157 1.10 -12.74 4.88
N PHE A 158 0.60 -11.50 4.91
CA PHE A 158 1.30 -10.40 5.56
C PHE A 158 1.42 -10.62 7.08
N GLU A 159 0.33 -10.98 7.75
CA GLU A 159 0.35 -11.23 9.19
C GLU A 159 1.22 -12.46 9.54
N TYR A 160 1.11 -13.54 8.76
CA TYR A 160 1.92 -14.74 8.94
C TYR A 160 3.43 -14.44 8.87
N ALA A 161 3.85 -13.75 7.82
CA ALA A 161 5.25 -13.35 7.64
C ALA A 161 5.70 -12.37 8.73
N ALA A 162 4.86 -11.40 9.11
CA ALA A 162 5.17 -10.44 10.17
C ALA A 162 5.33 -11.10 11.55
N ARG A 163 4.69 -12.24 11.79
CA ARG A 163 4.85 -13.07 13.00
C ARG A 163 6.08 -14.00 12.97
N GLY A 164 6.80 -14.06 11.84
CA GLY A 164 8.03 -14.82 11.69
C GLY A 164 7.87 -16.24 11.13
N GLY A 165 6.69 -16.60 10.61
CA GLY A 165 6.37 -17.94 10.12
C GLY A 165 5.94 -18.90 11.23
#